data_AF-V8ARX4-F1
#
_entry.id   AF-V8ARX4-F1
#
_cell.length_a   1.000
_cell.length_b   1.000
_cell.length_c   1.000
_cell.angle_alpha   90.00
_cell.angle_beta   90.00
_cell.angle_gamma   90.00
#
_symmetry.space_group_name_H-M   'P 1'
#
loop_
_entity.id
_entity.type
_entity.pdbx_description
1 polymer ?
#
loop_
_entity_poly.entity_id
_entity_poly.type
_entity_poly.pdbx_seq_one_letter_code
_entity_poly.pdbx_strand_id
1 'polypeptide(L)' 'MKGKTKAAIKTLDLMSFEEAIDYLEEHVEILQTPIIIDKNQLFVGFNGSEIRQFIPSINRKLDMRRNNDQGNED' A
#
# COMPACT_ATOMS: atom_id res chain seq x y z
N MET A 1 7.11 -12.74 -13.02
CA MET A 1 6.33 -11.50 -12.75
C MET A 1 7.23 -10.34 -12.31
N LYS A 2 8.13 -10.48 -11.33
CA LYS A 2 9.03 -9.39 -10.85
C LYS A 2 9.92 -8.67 -11.90
N GLY A 3 10.28 -9.34 -13.00
CA GLY A 3 11.17 -8.77 -14.02
C GLY A 3 10.50 -7.75 -14.96
N LYS A 4 9.21 -7.92 -15.26
CA LYS A 4 8.48 -7.05 -16.19
C LYS A 4 8.20 -5.66 -15.60
N THR A 5 7.81 -5.61 -14.33
CA THR A 5 7.55 -4.36 -13.60
C THR A 5 8.80 -3.46 -13.52
N LYS A 6 9.98 -4.04 -13.30
CA LYS A 6 11.24 -3.26 -13.23
C LYS A 6 11.64 -2.65 -14.57
N ALA A 7 11.36 -3.35 -15.68
CA ALA A 7 11.61 -2.82 -17.02
C ALA A 7 10.64 -1.68 -17.35
N ALA A 8 9.35 -1.85 -17.04
CA ALA A 8 8.33 -0.83 -17.24
C ALA A 8 8.62 0.47 -16.49
N ILE A 9 9.06 0.38 -15.22
CA ILE A 9 9.44 1.56 -14.42
C ILE A 9 10.59 2.35 -15.08
N LYS A 10 11.58 1.67 -15.67
CA LYS A 10 12.68 2.37 -16.37
C LYS A 10 12.21 3.11 -17.61
N THR A 11 11.14 2.65 -18.25
CA THR A 11 10.57 3.31 -19.43
C THR A 11 9.83 4.58 -19.04
N LEU A 12 9.20 4.63 -17.86
CA LEU A 12 8.52 5.83 -17.35
C LEU A 12 9.46 7.03 -17.21
N ASP A 13 10.72 6.83 -16.80
CA ASP A 13 11.71 7.92 -16.66
C ASP A 13 12.03 8.64 -17.98
N LEU A 14 11.67 8.05 -19.12
CA LEU A 14 11.90 8.59 -20.46
C LEU A 14 10.66 9.23 -21.09
N MET A 15 9.51 9.14 -20.43
CA MET A 15 8.22 9.65 -20.91
C MET A 15 7.95 11.06 -20.37
N SER A 16 7.16 11.84 -21.11
CA SER A 16 6.48 13.01 -20.56
C SER A 16 5.45 12.59 -19.51
N PHE A 17 4.95 13.55 -18.73
CA PHE A 17 3.95 13.26 -17.70
C PHE A 17 2.68 12.68 -18.32
N GLU A 18 2.19 13.26 -19.41
CA GLU A 18 1.00 12.79 -20.12
C GLU A 18 1.20 11.37 -20.67
N GLU A 19 2.32 11.08 -21.32
CA GLU A 19 2.64 9.75 -21.83
C GLU A 19 2.75 8.71 -20.70
N ALA A 20 3.30 9.12 -19.54
CA ALA A 20 3.38 8.25 -18.37
C ALA A 20 2.00 7.94 -17.78
N ILE A 21 1.06 8.90 -17.83
CA ILE A 21 -0.34 8.68 -17.42
C ILE A 21 -1.01 7.70 -18.40
N ASP A 22 -0.90 7.93 -19.70
CA ASP A 22 -1.48 7.03 -20.72
C ASP A 22 -0.92 5.60 -20.57
N TYR A 23 0.39 5.47 -20.36
CA TYR A 23 1.04 4.18 -20.13
C TYR A 23 0.59 3.51 -18.84
N LEU A 24 0.35 4.28 -17.78
CA LEU A 24 -0.15 3.77 -16.51
C LEU A 24 -1.58 3.22 -16.61
N GLU A 25 -2.43 3.85 -17.43
CA GLU A 25 -3.79 3.37 -17.69
C GLU A 25 -3.78 1.99 -18.36
N GLU A 26 -2.83 1.73 -19.25
CA GLU A 26 -2.66 0.42 -19.91
C GLU A 26 -2.00 -0.63 -19.00
N HIS A 27 -1.18 -0.20 -18.04
CA HIS A 27 -0.34 -1.06 -17.20
C HIS A 27 -0.50 -0.80 -15.70
N VAL A 28 -1.73 -0.88 -15.21
CA VAL A 28 -2.08 -0.63 -13.80
C VAL A 28 -1.33 -1.52 -12.79
N GLU A 29 -0.82 -2.69 -13.20
CA GLU A 29 -0.05 -3.59 -12.34
C GLU A 29 1.30 -3.03 -11.89
N ILE A 30 1.74 -1.92 -12.48
CA ILE A 30 2.96 -1.20 -12.08
C ILE A 30 2.72 -0.43 -10.78
N LEU A 31 1.48 -0.03 -10.49
CA LEU A 31 1.13 0.66 -9.25
C LEU A 31 1.39 -0.25 -8.04
N GLN A 32 2.11 0.30 -7.06
CA GLN A 32 2.29 -0.37 -5.79
C GLN A 32 0.94 -0.38 -5.05
N THR A 33 0.51 -1.56 -4.63
CA THR A 33 -0.77 -1.78 -3.94
C THR A 33 -0.55 -2.26 -2.51
N PRO A 34 -1.47 -1.97 -1.56
CA PRO A 34 -2.68 -1.15 -1.72
C PRO A 34 -2.38 0.36 -1.83
N ILE A 35 -3.30 1.11 -2.44
CA ILE A 35 -3.30 2.59 -2.41
C ILE A 35 -4.49 3.03 -1.55
N ILE A 36 -4.23 3.78 -0.48
CA ILE A 36 -5.25 4.28 0.45
C ILE A 36 -5.17 5.81 0.44
N ILE A 37 -6.30 6.47 0.18
CA ILE A 37 -6.39 7.92 0.04
C ILE A 37 -7.45 8.46 1.00
N ASP A 38 -7.08 9.48 1.76
CA ASP A 38 -7.99 10.33 2.54
C ASP A 38 -7.66 11.82 2.23
N LYS A 39 -8.46 12.76 2.75
CA LYS A 39 -8.34 14.21 2.48
C LYS A 39 -6.94 14.78 2.71
N ASN A 40 -6.16 14.19 3.60
CA ASN A 40 -4.86 14.69 4.02
C ASN A 40 -3.73 13.65 3.92
N GLN A 41 -4.03 12.44 3.46
CA GLN A 41 -3.08 11.32 3.55
C GLN A 41 -3.16 10.41 2.32
N LEU A 42 -1.99 10.03 1.81
CA LEU A 42 -1.82 9.04 0.74
C LEU A 42 -0.87 7.96 1.27
N PHE A 43 -1.33 6.72 1.27
CA PHE A 43 -0.51 5.56 1.59
C PHE A 43 -0.42 4.65 0.38
N VAL A 44 0.80 4.21 0.08
CA VAL A 44 1.11 3.37 -1.07
C VAL A 44 1.91 2.17 -0.57
N GLY A 45 1.39 0.98 -0.84
CA GLY A 45 1.97 -0.28 -0.37
C GLY A 45 1.55 -0.66 1.04
N PHE A 46 2.03 -1.83 1.47
CA PHE A 46 1.73 -2.38 2.78
C PHE A 46 2.87 -2.08 3.75
N ASN A 47 2.62 -1.17 4.70
CA ASN A 47 3.40 -1.06 5.93
C ASN A 47 2.49 -1.46 7.11
N GLY A 48 2.77 -2.62 7.71
CA GLY A 48 1.97 -3.17 8.81
C GLY A 48 1.89 -2.29 10.06
N SER A 49 2.78 -1.30 10.19
CA SER A 49 2.73 -0.29 11.26
C SER A 49 1.83 0.90 10.95
N GLU A 50 1.78 1.33 9.69
CA GLU A 50 1.01 2.48 9.21
C GLU A 50 -0.46 2.14 8.97
N ILE A 51 -0.77 0.92 8.50
CA ILE A 51 -2.17 0.51 8.25
C ILE A 51 -3.06 0.55 9.51
N ARG A 52 -2.46 0.44 10.71
CA ARG A 52 -3.16 0.56 12.00
C ARG A 52 -3.78 1.95 12.24
N GLN A 53 -3.33 2.97 11.51
CA GLN A 53 -3.89 4.31 11.58
C GLN A 53 -5.30 4.38 10.99
N PHE A 54 -5.60 3.52 10.00
CA PHE A 54 -6.92 3.41 9.37
C PHE A 54 -7.88 2.46 10.08
N ILE A 55 -7.37 1.60 10.96
CA ILE A 55 -8.22 0.73 11.78
C ILE A 55 -8.86 1.60 12.88
N PRO A 56 -10.21 1.68 12.95
CA PRO A 56 -10.91 2.42 13.99
C PRO A 56 -10.39 2.05 15.39
N SER A 57 -10.34 3.03 16.29
CA SER A 57 -9.73 2.86 17.62
C SER A 57 -10.32 1.70 18.43
N ILE A 58 -11.61 1.37 18.22
CA ILE A 58 -12.29 0.24 18.88
C ILE A 58 -11.72 -1.12 18.42
N ASN A 59 -11.42 -1.26 17.13
CA ASN A 59 -10.82 -2.48 16.57
C ASN A 59 -9.36 -2.63 17.05
N ARG A 60 -8.61 -1.52 17.14
CA ARG A 60 -7.23 -1.53 17.66
C ARG A 60 -7.17 -2.01 19.12
N LYS A 61 -8.15 -1.63 19.95
CA LYS A 61 -8.25 -2.09 21.33
C LYS A 61 -8.62 -3.58 21.43
N LEU A 62 -9.45 -4.10 20.52
CA LEU A 62 -9.75 -5.53 20.46
C LEU A 62 -8.53 -6.37 20.08
N ASP A 63 -7.76 -5.94 19.09
CA ASP A 63 -6.54 -6.65 18.67
C ASP A 63 -5.48 -6.66 19.79
N MET A 64 -5.31 -5.53 20.50
CA MET A 64 -4.42 -5.45 21.66
C MET A 64 -4.87 -6.34 22.83
N ARG A 65 -6.18 -6.46 23.07
CA ARG A 65 -6.71 -7.36 24.11
C ARG A 65 -6.49 -8.82 23.74
N ARG A 66 -6.80 -9.21 22.49
CA ARG A 66 -6.55 -10.57 21.98
C ARG A 66 -5.08 -11.00 22.10
N ASN A 67 -4.14 -10.09 21.79
CA ASN A 67 -2.71 -10.39 21.89
C ASN A 67 -2.22 -10.49 23.34
N ASN A 68 -2.82 -9.74 24.28
CA ASN A 68 -2.49 -9.85 25.70
C ASN A 68 -3.09 -11.10 26.35
N ASP A 69 -4.24 -11.57 25.88
CA ASP A 69 -4.86 -12.81 26.39
C ASP A 69 -4.09 -14.07 25.94
N GLN A 70 -3.45 -14.04 24.76
CA GLN A 70 -2.59 -15.14 24.27
C GLN A 70 -1.19 -15.18 24.90
N GLY A 71 -0.81 -14.16 25.69
CA GLY A 71 0.46 -14.13 26.42
C GLY A 71 0.38 -14.69 27.86
N ASN A 72 -0.75 -15.27 28.24
CA ASN A 72 -1.01 -15.80 29.59
C ASN A 72 -1.42 -17.29 29.60
N GLU A 73 -1.15 -18.03 28.53
CA GLU A 73 -1.19 -19.49 28.51
C GLU A 73 0.22 -20.01 28.16
N ASP A 74 0.98 -20.30 29.22
CA ASP A 74 2.26 -21.03 29.34
C ASP A 74 3.55 -20.48 28.68
#